data_AF-A0A7L3B580-F1
#
_entry.id   AF-A0A7L3B580-F1
#
_cell.length_a   1.000
_cell.length_b   1.000
_cell.length_c   1.000
_cell.angle_alpha   90.00
_cell.angle_beta   90.00
_cell.angle_gamma   90.00
#
_symmetry.space_group_name_H-M   'P 1'
#
loop_
_entity.id
_entity.type
_entity.pdbx_description
1 polymer ?
#
loop_
_entity_poly.entity_id
_entity_poly.type
_entity_poly.pdbx_seq_one_letter_code
_entity_poly.pdbx_strand_id
1 'polypeptide(L)'
;PPSKAKPSRHKRLSNLFHRSGTAAAAVTGTRWSSEKKLVELVEPVTEVLGVGVEEKTGQPPGILKIFGGEICRGANYKSVLATRRSTAGELVREALERYGVSPSEG
;
A
#
# COMPACT_ATOMS: atom_id res chain seq x y z
N PRO A 1 14.18 -58.78 3.78
CA PRO A 1 14.67 -57.42 4.10
C PRO A 1 13.69 -56.37 3.58
N PRO A 2 13.11 -55.49 4.41
CA PRO A 2 12.15 -54.48 3.94
C PRO A 2 12.86 -53.26 3.33
N SER A 3 12.55 -52.93 2.08
CA SER A 3 13.04 -51.72 1.41
C SER A 3 12.29 -50.49 1.93
N LYS A 4 13.05 -49.49 2.43
CA LYS A 4 12.49 -48.23 2.94
C LYS A 4 12.12 -47.31 1.76
N ALA A 5 10.84 -47.02 1.59
CA ALA A 5 10.38 -45.96 0.69
C ALA A 5 10.83 -44.58 1.21
N LYS A 6 11.35 -43.73 0.31
CA LYS A 6 11.85 -42.38 0.62
C LYS A 6 10.67 -41.41 0.79
N PRO A 7 10.61 -40.61 1.87
CA PRO A 7 9.53 -39.63 2.04
C PRO A 7 9.66 -38.44 1.07
N SER A 8 8.54 -38.09 0.44
CA SER A 8 8.36 -36.91 -0.43
C SER A 8 8.60 -35.62 0.35
N ARG A 9 9.62 -34.85 -0.04
CA ARG A 9 9.97 -33.56 0.57
C ARG A 9 9.12 -32.43 -0.02
N HIS A 10 7.82 -32.46 0.21
CA HIS A 10 7.04 -31.22 0.07
C HIS A 10 7.63 -30.19 1.04
N LYS A 11 8.13 -29.07 0.52
CA LYS A 11 8.77 -28.01 1.31
C LYS A 11 7.72 -27.42 2.26
N ARG A 12 7.67 -27.93 3.49
CA ARG A 12 6.84 -27.37 4.57
C ARG A 12 7.45 -26.03 4.97
N LEU A 13 6.90 -24.93 4.45
CA LEU A 13 7.25 -23.56 4.85
C LEU A 13 6.77 -23.22 6.28
N SER A 14 6.30 -24.21 7.05
CA SER A 14 5.65 -24.04 8.35
C SER A 14 6.55 -23.46 9.45
N ASN A 15 7.87 -23.45 9.27
CA ASN A 15 8.80 -23.01 10.32
C ASN A 15 9.34 -21.59 10.06
N LEU A 16 8.91 -20.92 8.99
CA LEU A 16 9.43 -19.59 8.65
C LEU A 16 8.99 -18.51 9.65
N PHE A 17 7.86 -18.71 10.33
CA PHE A 17 7.26 -17.70 11.21
C PHE A 17 7.36 -18.00 12.70
N HIS A 18 8.05 -19.08 13.09
CA HIS A 18 8.14 -19.51 14.50
C HIS A 18 9.45 -19.13 15.20
N ARG A 19 10.32 -18.32 14.58
CA ARG A 19 11.55 -17.86 15.26
C ARG A 19 11.23 -16.70 16.21
N SER A 20 10.92 -17.03 17.46
CA SER A 20 10.92 -16.10 18.60
C SER A 20 11.56 -16.76 19.83
N GLY A 21 12.58 -16.10 20.39
CA GLY A 21 13.35 -16.48 21.60
C GLY A 21 14.51 -17.44 21.31
N THR A 22 15.78 -17.19 21.63
CA THR A 22 16.41 -16.37 22.68
C THR A 22 17.89 -16.13 22.30
N ALA A 23 18.33 -14.87 22.22
CA ALA A 23 19.67 -14.36 22.60
C ALA A 23 19.89 -12.95 22.00
N ALA A 24 20.35 -12.05 22.84
CA ALA A 24 20.44 -10.61 22.63
C ALA A 24 21.23 -10.18 21.37
N ALA A 25 20.54 -9.49 20.47
CA ALA A 25 21.06 -8.37 19.72
C ALA A 25 19.86 -7.50 19.34
N ALA A 26 19.90 -6.23 19.75
CA ALA A 26 18.87 -5.25 19.51
C ALA A 26 18.56 -5.12 18.01
N VAL A 27 17.47 -5.73 17.56
CA VAL A 27 16.78 -5.36 16.33
C VAL A 27 15.30 -5.38 16.67
N THR A 28 14.82 -4.18 17.00
CA THR A 28 13.42 -3.80 16.94
C THR A 28 12.85 -4.30 15.63
N GLY A 29 12.00 -5.34 15.71
CA GLY A 29 11.26 -5.86 14.58
C GLY A 29 10.54 -4.72 13.88
N THR A 30 10.85 -4.56 12.61
CA THR A 30 10.50 -3.43 11.76
C THR A 30 8.98 -3.24 11.66
N ARG A 31 8.40 -2.52 12.63
CA ARG A 31 7.14 -1.79 12.47
C ARG A 31 7.32 -0.93 11.23
N TRP A 32 6.43 -1.04 10.26
CA TRP A 32 6.47 -0.24 9.03
C TRP A 32 6.74 1.22 9.42
N SER A 33 7.92 1.73 9.02
CA SER A 33 8.60 2.87 9.65
C SER A 33 7.90 4.23 9.38
N SER A 34 6.67 4.23 8.88
CA SER A 34 5.97 5.42 8.37
C SER A 34 5.25 6.25 9.43
N GLU A 35 4.91 5.68 10.59
CA GLU A 35 4.13 6.42 11.60
C GLU A 35 4.97 7.45 12.38
N LYS A 36 6.26 7.20 12.57
CA LYS A 36 7.16 8.16 13.24
C LYS A 36 7.48 9.40 12.40
N LYS A 37 7.07 9.43 11.13
CA LYS A 37 7.19 10.60 10.23
C LYS A 37 5.93 11.47 10.21
N LEU A 38 4.88 11.11 10.95
CA LEU A 38 3.66 11.94 11.04
C LEU A 38 3.70 12.92 12.23
N VAL A 39 4.48 12.63 13.27
CA VAL A 39 4.61 13.50 14.45
C VAL A 39 5.44 14.76 14.16
N GLU A 40 6.30 14.72 13.15
CA GLU A 40 7.19 15.83 12.77
C GLU A 40 6.55 16.82 11.78
N LEU A 41 5.30 16.58 11.34
CA LEU A 41 4.58 17.43 10.36
C LEU A 41 3.49 18.31 10.99
N VAL A 42 3.41 18.37 12.31
CA VAL A 42 2.47 19.23 13.02
C VAL A 42 3.21 20.42 13.61
N GLU A 43 3.15 21.56 12.91
CA GLU A 43 3.01 22.96 13.39
C GLU A 43 3.60 24.01 12.40
N PRO A 44 3.21 25.30 12.45
CA PRO A 44 1.90 25.87 12.12
C PRO A 44 1.99 27.02 11.08
N VAL A 45 0.85 27.37 10.47
CA VAL A 45 0.50 28.65 9.80
C VAL A 45 1.64 29.47 9.15
N THR A 46 1.61 29.59 7.82
CA THR A 46 2.14 30.80 7.17
C THR A 46 1.20 31.21 6.04
N GLU A 47 0.34 32.19 6.35
CA GLU A 47 -0.28 33.04 5.35
C GLU A 47 0.82 33.74 4.53
N VAL A 48 0.62 33.85 3.22
CA VAL A 48 1.01 34.96 2.30
C VAL A 48 1.14 34.41 0.88
N LEU A 49 0.38 35.03 -0.03
CA LEU A 49 0.29 34.75 -1.46
C LEU A 49 1.63 35.03 -2.18
N GLY A 50 2.07 34.16 -3.11
CA GLY A 50 3.07 34.57 -4.11
C GLY A 50 3.95 33.47 -4.73
N VAL A 51 3.68 33.17 -6.00
CA VAL A 51 4.62 32.85 -7.10
C VAL A 51 5.69 31.76 -6.87
N GLY A 52 5.49 30.63 -7.56
CA GLY A 52 6.58 29.86 -8.16
C GLY A 52 7.54 29.17 -7.20
N VAL A 53 7.02 28.41 -6.22
CA VAL A 53 7.85 27.43 -5.53
C VAL A 53 7.82 26.16 -6.39
N GLU A 54 8.96 25.84 -7.01
CA GLU A 54 9.35 24.47 -7.35
C GLU A 54 9.27 23.65 -6.05
N GLU A 55 8.05 23.26 -5.66
CA GLU A 55 7.84 22.41 -4.51
C GLU A 55 8.47 21.08 -4.88
N LYS A 56 9.61 20.82 -4.26
CA LYS A 56 10.14 19.48 -4.08
C LYS A 56 9.08 18.69 -3.29
N THR A 57 8.04 18.25 -3.99
CA THR A 57 6.89 17.51 -3.46
C THR A 57 7.30 16.09 -3.13
N GLY A 58 8.29 15.93 -2.24
CA GLY A 58 8.87 14.67 -1.81
C GLY A 58 7.99 13.90 -0.83
N GLN A 59 6.67 14.12 -0.82
CA GLN A 59 5.77 13.19 -0.15
C GLN A 59 5.68 11.94 -1.00
N PRO A 60 5.92 10.75 -0.41
CA PRO A 60 5.77 9.50 -1.15
C PRO A 60 4.32 9.34 -1.63
N PRO A 61 4.10 8.68 -2.78
CA PRO A 61 2.77 8.36 -3.24
C PRO A 61 2.01 7.55 -2.18
N GLY A 62 0.73 7.87 -2.00
CA GLY A 62 -0.20 7.13 -1.17
C GLY A 62 -0.95 6.07 -1.98
N ILE A 63 -1.68 5.21 -1.26
CA ILE A 63 -2.61 4.24 -1.86
C ILE A 63 -4.02 4.63 -1.44
N LEU A 64 -4.90 4.89 -2.42
CA LEU A 64 -6.32 5.11 -2.20
C LEU A 64 -7.09 3.80 -2.34
N LYS A 65 -7.96 3.50 -1.37
CA LYS A 65 -8.89 2.37 -1.41
C LYS A 65 -10.24 2.86 -1.90
N ILE A 66 -10.66 2.38 -3.06
CA ILE A 66 -11.92 2.77 -3.70
C ILE A 66 -12.88 1.59 -3.61
N PHE A 67 -14.09 1.83 -3.09
CA PHE A 67 -15.13 0.81 -2.96
C PHE A 67 -16.07 0.88 -4.16
N GLY A 68 -16.26 -0.25 -4.83
CA GLY A 68 -17.07 -0.34 -6.04
C GLY A 68 -18.47 -0.90 -5.82
N GLY A 69 -18.99 -0.86 -4.58
CA GLY A 69 -20.30 -1.44 -4.24
C GLY A 69 -21.43 -0.92 -5.13
N GLU A 70 -21.36 0.37 -5.49
CA GLU A 70 -22.33 1.04 -6.38
C GLU A 70 -21.99 0.89 -7.87
N ILE A 71 -20.80 0.40 -8.23
CA ILE A 71 -20.37 0.21 -9.61
C ILE A 71 -20.83 -1.17 -10.11
N CYS A 72 -20.48 -2.22 -9.36
CA CYS A 72 -20.86 -3.60 -9.65
C CYS A 72 -21.26 -4.29 -8.34
N ARG A 73 -22.40 -5.00 -8.35
CA ARG A 73 -22.87 -5.72 -7.16
C ARG A 73 -21.84 -6.73 -6.69
N GLY A 74 -21.52 -6.70 -5.40
CA GLY A 74 -20.51 -7.60 -4.80
C GLY A 74 -19.06 -7.26 -5.17
N ALA A 75 -18.81 -6.08 -5.74
CA ALA A 75 -17.45 -5.66 -6.07
C ALA A 75 -16.58 -5.45 -4.82
N ASN A 76 -15.39 -6.01 -4.86
CA ASN A 76 -14.34 -5.72 -3.89
C ASN A 76 -13.76 -4.32 -4.11
N TYR A 77 -13.03 -3.81 -3.12
CA TYR A 77 -12.29 -2.57 -3.30
C TYR A 77 -11.18 -2.72 -4.36
N LYS A 78 -10.78 -1.61 -4.99
CA LYS A 78 -9.57 -1.51 -5.81
C LYS A 78 -8.65 -0.45 -5.23
N SER A 79 -7.35 -0.71 -5.26
CA SER A 79 -6.35 0.29 -4.91
C SER A 79 -6.05 1.17 -6.12
N VAL A 80 -5.69 2.44 -5.89
CA VAL A 80 -5.13 3.35 -6.89
C VAL A 80 -3.96 4.09 -6.24
N LEU A 81 -2.91 4.36 -7.01
CA LEU A 81 -1.79 5.18 -6.52
C LEU A 81 -2.17 6.65 -6.60
N ALA A 82 -2.03 7.37 -5.49
CA ALA A 82 -2.37 8.79 -5.39
C ALA A 82 -1.13 9.62 -5.05
N THR A 83 -0.90 10.68 -5.82
CA THR A 83 0.11 11.69 -5.53
C THR A 83 -0.57 13.01 -5.19
N ARG A 84 0.16 13.98 -4.62
CA ARG A 84 -0.35 15.34 -4.39
C ARG A 84 -0.83 16.04 -5.67
N ARG A 85 -0.32 15.62 -6.83
CA ARG A 85 -0.67 16.21 -8.13
C ARG A 85 -1.79 15.44 -8.83
N SER A 86 -2.20 14.28 -8.31
CA SER A 86 -3.28 13.49 -8.89
C SER A 86 -4.62 14.21 -8.71
N THR A 87 -5.36 14.36 -9.80
CA THR A 87 -6.69 14.96 -9.77
C THR A 87 -7.75 13.91 -9.46
N ALA A 88 -8.92 14.35 -8.97
CA ALA A 88 -10.05 13.45 -8.74
C ALA A 88 -10.47 12.72 -10.02
N GLY A 89 -10.47 13.41 -11.17
CA GLY A 89 -10.86 12.83 -12.46
C GLY A 89 -9.93 11.71 -12.91
N GLU A 90 -8.62 11.88 -12.75
CA GLU A 90 -7.64 10.82 -13.07
C GLU A 90 -7.80 9.60 -12.16
N LEU A 91 -7.97 9.81 -10.86
CA LEU A 91 -8.15 8.73 -9.88
C LEU A 91 -9.45 7.95 -10.15
N VAL A 92 -10.53 8.65 -10.51
CA VAL A 92 -11.81 8.03 -10.86
C VAL A 92 -11.69 7.25 -12.16
N ARG A 93 -11.02 7.79 -13.19
CA ARG A 93 -10.79 7.08 -14.45
C ARG A 93 -10.04 5.78 -14.22
N GLU A 94 -8.93 5.81 -13.48
CA GLU A 94 -8.16 4.60 -13.16
C GLU A 94 -8.99 3.59 -12.36
N ALA A 95 -9.81 4.08 -11.42
CA ALA A 95 -10.70 3.21 -10.66
C ALA A 95 -11.71 2.49 -11.56
N LEU A 96 -12.36 3.22 -12.46
CA LEU A 96 -13.35 2.67 -13.39
C LEU A 96 -12.73 1.64 -14.33
N GLU A 97 -11.54 1.91 -14.86
CA GLU A 97 -10.77 0.94 -15.65
C GLU A 97 -10.48 -0.35 -14.86
N ARG A 98 -10.08 -0.24 -13.59
CA ARG A 98 -9.86 -1.41 -12.71
C ARG A 98 -11.14 -2.17 -12.35
N TYR A 99 -12.28 -1.51 -12.46
CA TYR A 99 -13.61 -2.12 -12.32
C TYR A 99 -14.17 -2.67 -13.64
N GLY A 100 -13.48 -2.45 -14.77
CA GLY A 100 -13.93 -2.89 -16.10
C GLY A 100 -15.05 -2.02 -16.69
N VAL A 101 -15.24 -0.80 -16.16
CA VAL A 101 -16.19 0.16 -16.72
C VAL A 101 -15.43 1.00 -17.75
N SER A 102 -15.60 0.68 -19.03
CA SER A 102 -15.10 1.53 -20.11
C SER A 102 -15.81 2.88 -20.05
N PRO A 103 -15.12 4.02 -20.22
CA PRO A 103 -15.81 5.26 -20.54
C PRO A 103 -16.60 4.97 -21.82
N SER A 104 -17.93 5.02 -21.75
CA SER A 104 -18.74 5.03 -22.96
C SER A 104 -18.23 6.18 -23.82
N GLU A 105 -17.79 5.90 -25.04
CA GLU A 105 -17.72 6.96 -26.05
C GLU A 105 -19.09 7.63 -26.07
N GLY A 106 -19.13 8.88 -25.60
CA GLY A 106 -20.32 9.74 -25.67
C GLY A 106 -20.36 10.42 -27.02
#